data_AF-A0A7N2M566-F1
#
_entry.id   AF-A0A7N2M566-F1
#
_cell.length_a   1.000
_cell.length_b   1.000
_cell.length_c   1.000
_cell.angle_alpha   90.00
_cell.angle_beta   90.00
_cell.angle_gamma   90.00
#
_symmetry.space_group_name_H-M   'P 1'
#
loop_
_entity.id
_entity.type
_entity.pdbx_description
1 polymer ?
#
loop_
_entity_poly.entity_id
_entity_poly.type
_entity_poly.pdbx_seq_one_letter_code
_entity_poly.pdbx_strand_id
1 'polypeptide(L)'
;MASGQERSELDSRARQGETVIPGGTGGKSLEAQEHLAQGRSRGGQTRKDQLGHEGYQEIGSKGGQTRKEQIGHEGYQEMGRKGGLGAMNKSGGERAAEEGIEIDESKFKTKNR
;
A
#
# COMPACT_ATOMS: atom_id res chain seq x y z
N MET A 1 19.35 2.35 -19.65
CA MET A 1 19.77 3.24 -18.56
C MET A 1 19.29 4.64 -18.92
N ALA A 2 18.71 5.38 -17.97
CA ALA A 2 18.31 6.77 -18.22
C ALA A 2 19.51 7.59 -18.68
N SER A 3 19.33 8.36 -19.74
CA SER A 3 20.30 9.35 -20.23
C SER A 3 20.61 10.38 -19.14
N GLY A 4 21.74 11.08 -19.27
CA GLY A 4 22.12 12.13 -18.31
C GLY A 4 21.07 13.24 -18.18
N GLN A 5 20.36 13.55 -19.27
CA GLN A 5 19.26 14.52 -19.29
C GLN A 5 18.05 14.03 -18.50
N GLU A 6 17.63 12.77 -18.71
CA GLU A 6 16.53 12.17 -17.96
C GLU A 6 16.84 12.09 -16.45
N ARG A 7 18.06 11.75 -16.05
CA ARG A 7 18.44 11.75 -14.62
C ARG A 7 18.37 13.15 -14.00
N SER A 8 18.76 14.19 -14.74
CA SER A 8 18.68 15.58 -14.28
C SER A 8 17.23 16.07 -14.13
N GLU A 9 16.35 15.65 -15.04
CA GLU A 9 14.92 15.96 -14.95
C GLU A 9 14.29 15.29 -13.72
N LEU A 10 14.56 13.99 -13.53
CA LEU A 10 14.10 13.24 -12.37
C LEU A 10 14.63 13.80 -11.06
N ASP A 11 15.89 14.26 -11.03
CA ASP A 11 16.45 14.92 -9.85
C ASP A 11 15.75 16.24 -9.53
N SER A 12 15.43 17.03 -10.56
CA SER A 12 14.72 18.30 -10.40
C SER A 12 13.30 18.10 -9.85
N ARG A 13 12.60 17.06 -10.34
CA ARG A 13 11.29 16.63 -9.82
C ARG A 13 11.38 16.14 -8.37
N ALA A 14 12.38 15.32 -8.05
CA ALA A 14 12.63 14.86 -6.68
C ALA A 14 12.88 16.04 -5.71
N ARG A 15 13.60 17.08 -6.14
CA ARG A 15 13.81 18.30 -5.34
C ARG A 15 12.53 19.08 -5.07
N GLN A 16 11.57 19.04 -5.99
CA GLN A 16 10.23 19.61 -5.81
C GLN A 16 9.34 18.77 -4.86
N GLY A 17 9.86 17.64 -4.36
CA GLY A 17 9.16 16.76 -3.42
C GLY A 17 8.40 15.62 -4.10
N GLU A 18 8.49 15.48 -5.41
CA GLU A 18 7.86 14.39 -6.14
C GLU A 18 8.58 13.06 -5.88
N THR A 19 7.83 11.97 -5.70
CA THR A 19 8.42 10.62 -5.68
C THR A 19 8.58 10.11 -7.11
N VAL A 20 9.82 10.06 -7.59
CA VAL A 20 10.18 9.55 -8.92
C VAL A 20 10.67 8.10 -8.89
N ILE A 21 11.08 7.60 -7.72
CA ILE A 21 11.39 6.18 -7.50
C ILE A 21 10.34 5.54 -6.58
N PRO A 22 9.59 4.53 -7.04
CA PRO A 22 8.68 3.76 -6.18
C PRO A 22 9.38 3.20 -4.94
N GLY A 23 8.78 3.38 -3.78
CA GLY A 23 9.39 3.00 -2.50
C GLY A 23 10.47 3.97 -2.00
N GLY A 24 10.85 4.99 -2.76
CA GLY A 24 11.85 6.01 -2.41
C GLY A 24 11.29 7.29 -1.77
N THR A 25 10.00 7.34 -1.44
CA THR A 25 9.31 8.53 -0.93
C THR A 25 10.04 9.19 0.24
N GLY A 26 10.24 10.51 0.14
CA GLY A 26 10.89 11.36 1.15
C GLY A 26 12.29 11.85 0.76
N GLY A 27 12.94 11.24 -0.25
CA GLY A 27 14.23 11.71 -0.78
C GLY A 27 14.07 12.94 -1.68
N LYS A 28 14.98 13.93 -1.53
CA LYS A 28 14.98 15.20 -2.31
C LYS A 28 15.91 15.18 -3.53
N SER A 29 16.38 14.01 -3.93
CA SER A 29 17.20 13.78 -5.13
C SER A 29 16.89 12.40 -5.69
N LEU A 30 17.19 12.17 -6.96
CA LEU A 30 17.02 10.86 -7.59
C LEU A 30 17.77 9.77 -6.79
N GLU A 31 19.04 10.04 -6.47
CA GLU A 31 19.90 9.13 -5.73
C GLU A 31 19.39 8.85 -4.31
N ALA A 32 18.88 9.87 -3.61
CA ALA A 32 18.32 9.68 -2.27
C ALA A 32 17.09 8.77 -2.32
N GLN A 33 16.23 8.92 -3.33
CA GLN A 33 15.07 8.05 -3.48
C GLN A 33 15.47 6.62 -3.87
N GLU A 34 16.48 6.44 -4.73
CA GLU A 34 17.07 5.12 -5.06
C GLU A 34 17.58 4.42 -3.78
N HIS A 35 18.38 5.10 -2.96
CA HIS A 35 18.89 4.55 -1.71
C HIS A 35 17.78 4.23 -0.69
N LEU A 36 16.77 5.09 -0.56
CA LEU A 36 15.63 4.83 0.32
C LEU A 36 14.83 3.61 -0.13
N ALA A 37 14.55 3.49 -1.44
CA ALA A 37 13.84 2.35 -2.01
C ALA A 37 14.62 1.05 -1.78
N GLN A 38 15.93 1.06 -2.06
CA GLN A 38 16.80 -0.09 -1.83
C GLN A 38 16.84 -0.47 -0.34
N GLY A 39 17.02 0.50 0.55
CA GLY A 39 17.05 0.28 2.00
C GLY A 39 15.75 -0.31 2.53
N ARG A 40 14.60 0.21 2.10
CA ARG A 40 13.26 -0.30 2.48
C ARG A 40 13.01 -1.71 1.94
N SER A 41 13.38 -1.97 0.68
CA SER A 41 13.29 -3.31 0.09
C SER A 41 14.12 -4.32 0.89
N ARG A 42 15.38 -3.96 1.19
CA ARG A 42 16.28 -4.82 1.95
C ARG A 42 15.76 -5.06 3.37
N GLY A 43 15.31 -4.01 4.06
CA GLY A 43 14.72 -4.14 5.39
C GLY A 43 13.48 -5.03 5.41
N GLY A 44 12.62 -4.91 4.39
CA GLY A 44 11.46 -5.79 4.21
C GLY A 44 11.85 -7.25 3.98
N GLN A 45 12.87 -7.52 3.16
CA GLN A 45 13.41 -8.87 2.96
C GLN A 45 14.01 -9.44 4.24
N THR A 46 14.84 -8.68 4.96
CA THR A 46 15.38 -9.11 6.25
C THR A 46 14.28 -9.46 7.24
N ARG A 47 13.22 -8.65 7.31
CA ARG A 47 12.08 -8.93 8.19
C ARG A 47 11.31 -10.19 7.75
N LYS A 48 11.17 -10.39 6.44
CA LYS A 48 10.61 -11.62 5.84
C LYS A 48 11.38 -12.86 6.28
N ASP A 49 12.71 -12.82 6.17
CA ASP A 49 13.56 -13.94 6.53
C ASP A 49 13.53 -14.23 8.03
N GLN A 50 13.49 -13.18 8.87
CA GLN A 50 13.42 -13.31 10.34
C GLN A 50 12.10 -13.92 10.83
N LEU A 51 10.98 -13.53 10.23
CA LEU A 51 9.64 -13.97 10.67
C LEU A 51 9.19 -15.27 9.99
N GLY A 52 9.70 -15.54 8.79
CA GLY A 52 9.21 -16.63 7.95
C GLY A 52 7.74 -16.47 7.56
N HIS A 53 7.17 -17.54 7.02
CA HIS A 53 5.77 -17.57 6.59
C HIS A 53 4.80 -17.42 7.77
N GLU A 54 5.02 -18.18 8.84
CA GLU A 54 4.15 -18.21 10.02
C GLU A 54 4.10 -16.84 10.72
N GLY A 55 5.25 -16.18 10.91
CA GLY A 55 5.27 -14.86 11.54
C GLY A 55 4.53 -13.79 10.72
N TYR A 56 4.57 -13.86 9.39
CA TYR A 56 3.76 -12.96 8.55
C TYR A 56 2.27 -13.29 8.62
N GLN A 57 1.91 -14.58 8.64
CA GLN A 57 0.52 -15.01 8.82
C GLN A 57 -0.04 -14.55 10.17
N GLU A 58 0.75 -14.63 11.24
CA GLU A 58 0.36 -14.18 12.57
C GLU A 58 0.14 -12.66 12.62
N ILE A 59 1.08 -11.87 12.06
CA ILE A 59 0.96 -10.40 12.01
C ILE A 59 -0.24 -9.99 11.18
N GLY A 60 -0.47 -10.64 10.03
CA GLY A 60 -1.64 -10.40 9.19
C GLY A 60 -2.95 -10.71 9.91
N SER A 61 -3.01 -11.84 10.62
CA SER A 61 -4.18 -12.26 11.40
C SER A 61 -4.48 -11.28 12.53
N LYS A 62 -3.46 -10.87 13.29
CA LYS A 62 -3.58 -9.88 14.36
C LYS A 62 -4.07 -8.53 13.82
N GLY A 63 -3.48 -8.06 12.71
CA GLY A 63 -3.90 -6.82 12.06
C GLY A 63 -5.37 -6.87 11.59
N GLY A 64 -5.80 -8.00 11.02
CA GLY A 64 -7.20 -8.23 10.63
C GLY A 64 -8.15 -8.22 11.82
N GLN A 65 -7.79 -8.87 12.94
CA GLN A 65 -8.57 -8.85 14.18
C GLN A 65 -8.71 -7.44 14.74
N THR A 66 -7.59 -6.70 14.88
CA THR A 66 -7.61 -5.31 15.34
C THR A 66 -8.47 -4.44 14.43
N ARG A 67 -8.39 -4.63 13.10
CA ARG A 67 -9.21 -3.87 12.16
C ARG A 67 -10.69 -4.19 12.34
N LYS A 68 -11.06 -5.46 12.50
CA LYS A 68 -12.42 -5.91 12.77
C LYS A 68 -12.98 -5.32 14.06
N GLU A 69 -12.16 -5.22 15.12
CA GLU A 69 -12.56 -4.58 16.38
C GLU A 69 -12.83 -3.08 16.19
N GLN A 70 -11.98 -2.38 15.46
CA GLN A 70 -12.10 -0.92 15.26
C GLN A 70 -13.35 -0.51 14.45
N ILE A 71 -13.70 -1.27 13.41
CA ILE A 71 -14.80 -0.92 12.49
C ILE A 71 -16.06 -1.77 12.70
N GLY A 72 -15.95 -2.82 13.51
CA GLY A 72 -17.02 -3.79 13.74
C GLY A 72 -17.11 -4.85 12.64
N HIS A 73 -17.95 -5.86 12.91
CA HIS A 73 -18.13 -7.00 12.00
C HIS A 73 -18.61 -6.59 10.61
N GLU A 74 -19.63 -5.73 10.54
CA GLU A 74 -20.20 -5.27 9.27
C GLU A 74 -19.19 -4.51 8.41
N GLY A 75 -18.46 -3.55 9.00
CA GLY A 75 -17.45 -2.79 8.26
C GLY A 75 -16.32 -3.69 7.74
N TYR A 76 -15.94 -4.71 8.51
CA TYR A 76 -14.93 -5.69 8.08
C TYR A 76 -15.44 -6.59 6.96
N GLN A 77 -16.70 -7.04 7.03
CA GLN A 77 -17.34 -7.84 5.99
C GLN A 77 -17.49 -7.04 4.69
N GLU A 78 -17.91 -5.78 4.77
CA GLU A 78 -18.07 -4.91 3.61
C GLU A 78 -16.72 -4.63 2.92
N MET A 79 -15.65 -4.49 3.72
CA MET A 79 -14.28 -4.36 3.21
C MET A 79 -13.80 -5.64 2.51
N GLY A 80 -14.11 -6.81 3.10
CA GLY A 80 -13.84 -8.11 2.49
C GLY A 80 -14.60 -8.31 1.18
N ARG A 81 -15.88 -7.90 1.13
CA ARG A 81 -16.71 -7.91 -0.08
C ARG A 81 -16.11 -7.04 -1.18
N LYS A 82 -15.75 -5.79 -0.86
CA LYS A 82 -15.04 -4.91 -1.80
C LYS A 82 -13.75 -5.55 -2.29
N GLY A 83 -12.93 -6.12 -1.40
CA GLY A 83 -11.68 -6.79 -1.78
C GLY A 83 -11.88 -7.98 -2.72
N GLY A 84 -12.91 -8.81 -2.46
CA GLY A 84 -13.23 -9.99 -3.26
C GLY A 84 -13.75 -9.70 -4.68
N LEU A 85 -14.23 -8.49 -4.94
CA LEU A 85 -14.62 -8.04 -6.28
C LEU A 85 -13.42 -7.66 -7.16
N GLY A 86 -12.24 -7.50 -6.58
CA GLY A 86 -11.03 -7.13 -7.31
C GLY A 86 -10.67 -8.16 -8.39
N ALA A 87 -10.20 -7.66 -9.53
CA ALA A 87 -9.71 -8.47 -10.64
C ALA A 87 -8.29 -8.04 -11.03
N MET A 88 -7.63 -8.81 -11.89
CA MET A 88 -6.23 -8.59 -12.26
C MET A 88 -5.90 -7.17 -12.73
N ASN A 89 -6.85 -6.47 -13.37
CA ASN A 89 -6.67 -5.11 -13.91
C ASN A 89 -7.62 -4.07 -13.29
N LYS A 90 -8.42 -4.44 -12.29
CA LYS A 90 -9.42 -3.53 -11.69
C LYS A 90 -9.50 -3.73 -10.20
N SER A 91 -9.51 -2.65 -9.45
CA SER A 91 -9.84 -2.67 -8.03
C SER A 91 -11.29 -3.11 -7.83
N GLY A 92 -11.59 -3.65 -6.65
CA GLY A 92 -12.96 -4.04 -6.32
C GLY A 92 -13.93 -2.87 -6.22
N GLY A 93 -13.44 -1.65 -5.98
CA GLY A 93 -14.27 -0.44 -6.03
C GLY A 93 -14.70 -0.09 -7.46
N GLU A 94 -13.78 -0.17 -8.42
CA GLU A 94 -14.09 0.05 -9.85
C GLU A 94 -15.09 -0.99 -10.35
N ARG A 95 -14.87 -2.27 -10.02
CA ARG A 95 -15.80 -3.36 -10.34
C ARG A 95 -17.17 -3.18 -9.72
N ALA A 96 -17.23 -2.80 -8.44
CA ALA A 96 -18.49 -2.54 -7.76
C ALA A 96 -19.29 -1.44 -8.47
N ALA A 97 -18.63 -0.36 -8.90
CA ALA A 97 -19.27 0.71 -9.63
C ALA A 97 -19.80 0.27 -11.02
N GLU A 98 -19.02 -0.53 -11.77
CA GLU A 98 -19.43 -1.07 -13.07
C GLU A 98 -20.62 -2.02 -12.98
N GLU A 99 -20.64 -2.88 -11.96
CA GLU A 99 -21.68 -3.90 -11.75
C GLU A 99 -22.89 -3.37 -10.97
N GLY A 100 -22.90 -2.08 -10.60
CA GLY A 100 -23.98 -1.45 -9.82
C GLY A 100 -24.10 -1.99 -8.39
N ILE A 101 -23.01 -2.54 -7.86
CA ILE A 101 -22.93 -3.10 -6.51
C ILE A 101 -22.65 -1.96 -5.53
N GLU A 102 -23.63 -1.64 -4.69
CA GLU A 102 -23.44 -0.64 -3.63
C GLU A 102 -22.47 -1.16 -2.57
N ILE A 103 -21.41 -0.39 -2.30
CA ILE A 103 -20.44 -0.63 -1.22
C ILE A 103 -20.50 0.55 -0.26
N ASP A 104 -20.88 0.29 1.00
CA ASP A 104 -20.92 1.32 2.03
C ASP A 104 -19.53 1.54 2.66
N GLU A 105 -18.73 2.40 2.02
CA GLU A 105 -17.41 2.76 2.54
C GLU A 105 -17.46 3.57 3.84
N SER A 106 -18.62 4.12 4.23
CA SER A 106 -18.75 4.83 5.50
C SER A 106 -18.51 3.89 6.68
N LYS A 107 -18.77 2.59 6.52
CA LYS A 107 -18.51 1.53 7.51
C LYS A 107 -17.02 1.21 7.68
N PHE A 108 -16.12 1.74 6.85
CA PHE A 108 -14.67 1.52 6.98
C PHE A 108 -14.03 2.46 8.01
N LYS A 109 -14.77 3.43 8.53
CA LYS A 109 -14.26 4.37 9.52
C LYS A 109 -14.16 3.69 10.89
N THR A 110 -13.08 3.98 11.60
CA THR A 110 -12.91 3.54 12.99
C THR A 110 -14.00 4.17 13.84
N LYS A 111 -14.67 3.37 14.67
CA LYS A 111 -15.62 3.90 15.64
C LYS A 111 -14.83 4.74 16.64
N ASN A 112 -15.15 6.03 16.75
CA ASN A 112 -14.59 6.87 17.81
C ASN A 112 -14.98 6.25 19.17
N ARG A 113 -14.01 6.18 20.07
CA ARG A 113 -14.20 5.64 21.41
C ARG A 113 -14.99 6.59 22.29
#